data_AF-A0A6G2DW51-F1
#
_entry.id   AF-A0A6G2DW51-F1
#
_cell.length_a   1.000
_cell.length_b   1.000
_cell.length_c   1.000
_cell.angle_alpha   90.00
_cell.angle_beta   90.00
_cell.angle_gamma   90.00
#
_symmetry.space_group_name_H-M   'P 1'
#
loop_
_entity.id
_entity.type
_entity.pdbx_description
1 polymer ?
#
loop_
_entity_poly.entity_id
_entity_poly.type
_entity_poly.pdbx_seq_one_letter_code
_entity_poly.pdbx_strand_id
1 'polypeptide(L)'
;FLYSFDRTGFVRHSYTETVAPTPRDIALFSTEKAQYFLGLSSTEEKKDQLILRETSSGDRVSITIPYQDRARRVHCIGRYILLDCSNAANSVFYLATFKNNSLRELSVNKITFDEKTTLYENSFSDRVLLFLERRTFYEKILSFDLIENTLKTEFERPIIKSNNTKYFSKVIWT
;
A
#
# COMPACT_ATOMS: atom_id res chain seq x y z
N PHE A 1 -2.79 -18.82 3.96
CA PHE A 1 -3.47 -19.00 2.67
C PHE A 1 -3.84 -17.64 2.13
N LEU A 2 -3.70 -17.42 0.83
CA LEU A 2 -4.13 -16.22 0.12
C LEU A 2 -5.15 -16.61 -0.92
N TYR A 3 -6.04 -15.68 -1.28
CA TYR A 3 -7.08 -15.93 -2.27
C TYR A 3 -6.98 -14.89 -3.36
N SER A 4 -7.17 -15.31 -4.62
CA SER A 4 -7.31 -14.41 -5.76
C SER A 4 -8.55 -14.79 -6.55
N PHE A 5 -9.03 -13.85 -7.36
CA PHE A 5 -10.09 -14.09 -8.33
C PHE A 5 -9.51 -13.84 -9.72
N ASP A 6 -9.68 -14.79 -10.63
CA ASP A 6 -9.32 -14.63 -12.04
C ASP A 6 -10.51 -15.00 -12.94
N ARG A 7 -10.31 -15.02 -14.26
CA ARG A 7 -11.37 -15.35 -15.23
C ARG A 7 -11.91 -16.77 -15.09
N THR A 8 -11.18 -17.66 -14.41
CA THR A 8 -11.56 -19.06 -14.18
C THR A 8 -12.26 -19.26 -12.83
N GLY A 9 -12.20 -18.25 -11.94
CA GLY A 9 -12.98 -18.19 -10.70
C GLY A 9 -12.12 -17.89 -9.48
N PHE A 10 -12.57 -18.41 -8.32
CA PHE A 10 -11.90 -18.22 -7.05
C PHE A 10 -10.75 -19.21 -6.89
N VAL A 11 -9.51 -18.69 -6.75
CA VAL A 11 -8.29 -19.49 -6.64
C VAL A 11 -7.71 -19.35 -5.24
N ARG A 12 -7.44 -20.49 -4.60
CA ARG A 12 -6.78 -20.56 -3.29
C ARG A 12 -5.29 -20.83 -3.47
N HIS A 13 -4.47 -19.97 -2.89
CA HIS A 13 -3.02 -20.05 -2.87
C HIS A 13 -2.53 -20.45 -1.48
N SER A 14 -1.65 -21.45 -1.43
CA SER A 14 -1.05 -21.94 -0.19
C SER A 14 0.38 -21.46 -0.06
N TYR A 15 0.62 -20.53 0.86
CA TYR A 15 1.96 -20.16 1.29
C TYR A 15 2.42 -21.14 2.37
N THR A 16 3.26 -22.10 2.00
CA THR A 16 3.90 -23.04 2.93
C THR A 16 5.38 -22.69 3.02
N GLU A 17 5.79 -22.04 4.11
CA GLU A 17 7.20 -21.73 4.34
C GLU A 17 7.62 -22.19 5.74
N THR A 18 8.77 -22.86 5.79
CA THR A 18 9.45 -23.35 7.01
C THR A 18 10.80 -22.67 7.22
N VAL A 19 11.22 -21.77 6.34
CA VAL A 19 12.56 -21.17 6.29
C VAL A 19 12.49 -19.68 6.55
N ALA A 20 13.38 -19.19 7.42
CA ALA A 20 13.46 -17.78 7.79
C ALA A 20 13.92 -16.87 6.62
N PRO A 21 13.59 -15.57 6.66
CA PRO A 21 12.73 -14.93 7.65
C PRO A 21 11.25 -15.03 7.25
N THR A 22 10.42 -15.35 8.24
CA THR A 22 8.96 -15.37 8.07
C THR A 22 8.45 -13.96 7.77
N PRO A 23 7.72 -13.75 6.66
CA PRO A 23 7.15 -12.44 6.36
C PRO A 23 6.19 -11.97 7.45
N ARG A 24 6.24 -10.68 7.78
CA ARG A 24 5.30 -10.01 8.69
C ARG A 24 3.99 -9.63 8.00
N ASP A 25 4.02 -9.49 6.68
CA ASP A 25 2.85 -9.28 5.85
C ASP A 25 3.08 -9.94 4.48
N ILE A 26 2.00 -10.37 3.81
CA ILE A 26 2.08 -11.07 2.52
C ILE A 26 0.94 -10.63 1.61
N ALA A 27 1.28 -10.32 0.37
CA ALA A 27 0.32 -10.07 -0.70
C ALA A 27 0.58 -11.00 -1.91
N LEU A 28 -0.39 -11.08 -2.82
CA LEU A 28 -0.19 -11.69 -4.13
C LEU A 28 0.21 -10.61 -5.12
N PHE A 29 1.35 -10.79 -5.77
CA PHE A 29 1.87 -9.90 -6.80
C PHE A 29 1.89 -10.65 -8.13
N SER A 30 1.39 -10.02 -9.19
CA SER A 30 1.36 -10.64 -10.52
C SER A 30 2.11 -9.78 -11.52
N THR A 31 2.92 -10.45 -12.33
CA THR A 31 3.52 -9.89 -13.54
C THR A 31 2.82 -10.51 -14.75
N GLU A 32 3.15 -10.04 -15.95
CA GLU A 32 2.66 -10.68 -17.19
C GLU A 32 3.15 -12.14 -17.34
N LYS A 33 4.24 -12.51 -16.67
CA LYS A 33 4.89 -13.82 -16.85
C LYS A 33 4.56 -14.82 -15.75
N ALA A 34 4.37 -14.34 -14.53
CA ALA A 34 4.30 -15.18 -13.35
C ALA A 34 3.61 -14.47 -12.18
N GLN A 35 3.14 -15.27 -11.23
CA GLN A 35 2.57 -14.83 -9.97
C GLN A 35 3.53 -15.15 -8.81
N TYR A 36 3.56 -14.24 -7.83
CA TYR A 36 4.47 -14.29 -6.71
C TYR A 36 3.69 -14.08 -5.41
N PHE A 37 4.10 -14.80 -4.38
CA PHE A 37 3.90 -14.36 -3.01
C PHE A 37 4.91 -13.27 -2.70
N LEU A 38 4.41 -12.08 -2.38
CA LEU A 38 5.21 -10.93 -1.99
C LEU A 38 5.16 -10.79 -0.47
N GLY A 39 6.21 -11.23 0.20
CA GLY A 39 6.39 -11.11 1.64
C GLY A 39 7.14 -9.84 2.01
N LEU A 40 6.66 -9.12 3.02
CA LEU A 40 7.39 -8.05 3.68
C LEU A 40 8.12 -8.63 4.89
N SER A 41 9.43 -8.42 5.00
CA SER A 41 10.25 -8.86 6.14
C SER A 41 11.27 -7.79 6.53
N SER A 42 12.03 -8.05 7.59
CA SER A 42 13.24 -7.29 7.94
C SER A 42 14.49 -8.14 7.79
N THR A 43 15.61 -7.49 7.47
CA THR A 43 16.96 -8.05 7.58
C THR A 43 17.43 -8.05 9.03
N GLU A 44 18.59 -8.66 9.29
CA GLU A 44 19.25 -8.62 10.61
C GLU A 44 19.54 -7.18 11.08
N GLU A 45 19.88 -6.29 10.14
CA GLU A 45 20.10 -4.85 10.38
C GLU A 45 18.79 -4.05 10.54
N LYS A 46 17.63 -4.71 10.67
CA LYS A 46 16.29 -4.09 10.74
C LYS A 46 15.91 -3.23 9.53
N LYS A 47 16.56 -3.42 8.39
CA LYS A 47 16.12 -2.83 7.12
C LYS A 47 14.99 -3.67 6.54
N ASP A 48 14.02 -3.02 5.91
CA ASP A 48 12.93 -3.74 5.28
C ASP A 48 13.39 -4.39 3.97
N GLN A 49 12.85 -5.58 3.71
CA GLN A 49 13.05 -6.31 2.48
C GLN A 49 11.74 -6.87 1.94
N LEU A 50 11.64 -6.94 0.62
CA LEU A 50 10.60 -7.68 -0.09
C LEU A 50 11.15 -9.04 -0.49
N ILE A 51 10.39 -10.08 -0.17
CA ILE A 51 10.66 -11.46 -0.55
C ILE A 51 9.64 -11.82 -1.62
N LEU A 52 10.11 -12.06 -2.84
CA LEU A 52 9.30 -12.57 -3.93
C LEU A 52 9.52 -14.06 -4.02
N ARG A 53 8.45 -14.85 -3.86
CA ARG A 53 8.47 -16.28 -4.11
C ARG A 53 7.49 -16.62 -5.21
N GLU A 54 7.97 -17.15 -6.31
CA GLU A 54 7.12 -17.55 -7.43
C GLU A 54 6.19 -18.69 -7.00
N THR A 55 4.90 -18.61 -7.37
CA THR A 55 3.88 -19.58 -6.93
C THR A 55 4.03 -20.94 -7.59
N SER A 56 4.57 -21.01 -8.80
CA SER A 56 4.71 -22.21 -9.63
C SER A 56 5.99 -23.00 -9.31
N SER A 57 7.14 -22.33 -9.34
CA SER A 57 8.47 -22.92 -9.13
C SER A 57 8.88 -22.96 -7.67
N GLY A 58 8.38 -22.00 -6.86
CA GLY A 58 8.87 -21.76 -5.51
C GLY A 58 10.17 -20.97 -5.45
N ASP A 59 10.71 -20.52 -6.59
CA ASP A 59 11.94 -19.73 -6.66
C ASP A 59 11.80 -18.43 -5.89
N ARG A 60 12.87 -18.04 -5.20
CA ARG A 60 12.87 -16.91 -4.27
C ARG A 60 13.91 -15.86 -4.65
N VAL A 61 13.48 -14.61 -4.62
CA VAL A 61 14.33 -13.43 -4.70
C VAL A 61 14.03 -12.53 -3.50
N SER A 62 15.05 -11.92 -2.91
CA SER A 62 14.90 -10.97 -1.81
C SER A 62 15.56 -9.65 -2.17
N ILE A 63 14.89 -8.53 -1.88
CA ILE A 63 15.33 -7.19 -2.28
C ILE A 63 15.18 -6.26 -1.09
N THR A 64 16.27 -5.61 -0.70
CA THR A 64 16.25 -4.57 0.33
C THR A 64 15.60 -3.31 -0.22
N ILE A 65 14.68 -2.73 0.54
CA ILE A 65 13.93 -1.55 0.11
C ILE A 65 14.76 -0.30 0.41
N PRO A 66 15.03 0.57 -0.57
CA PRO A 66 15.93 1.72 -0.41
C PRO A 66 15.22 2.93 0.24
N TYR A 67 14.70 2.77 1.47
CA TYR A 67 14.16 3.87 2.28
C TYR A 67 14.59 3.74 3.75
N GLN A 68 14.14 4.69 4.59
CA GLN A 68 14.41 4.69 6.03
C GLN A 68 13.19 4.31 6.91
N ASP A 69 11.96 4.48 6.42
CA ASP A 69 10.74 4.31 7.23
C ASP A 69 10.27 2.85 7.29
N ARG A 70 9.99 2.29 8.46
CA ARG A 70 9.53 0.90 8.57
C ARG A 70 8.11 0.70 8.04
N ALA A 71 7.95 -0.12 6.99
CA ALA A 71 6.65 -0.50 6.47
C ALA A 71 5.90 -1.43 7.43
N ARG A 72 4.59 -1.28 7.50
CA ARG A 72 3.71 -2.11 8.32
C ARG A 72 2.91 -3.08 7.48
N ARG A 73 2.56 -2.64 6.26
CA ARG A 73 1.78 -3.42 5.31
C ARG A 73 2.30 -3.27 3.89
N VAL A 74 2.02 -4.29 3.09
CA VAL A 74 2.27 -4.29 1.64
C VAL A 74 0.94 -4.48 0.89
N HIS A 75 0.70 -3.59 -0.07
CA HIS A 75 -0.44 -3.67 -0.98
C HIS A 75 0.07 -3.86 -2.41
N CYS A 76 -0.45 -4.86 -3.10
CA CYS A 76 -0.21 -5.05 -4.52
C CYS A 76 -1.38 -4.47 -5.31
N ILE A 77 -1.10 -3.51 -6.18
CA ILE A 77 -2.12 -2.82 -6.99
C ILE A 77 -1.67 -2.89 -8.44
N GLY A 78 -2.21 -3.86 -9.18
CA GLY A 78 -1.69 -4.20 -10.51
C GLY A 78 -0.21 -4.55 -10.43
N ARG A 79 0.63 -3.82 -11.18
CA ARG A 79 2.10 -3.98 -11.20
C ARG A 79 2.84 -3.18 -10.12
N TYR A 80 2.12 -2.39 -9.32
CA TYR A 80 2.68 -1.50 -8.33
C TYR A 80 2.66 -2.13 -6.94
N ILE A 81 3.70 -1.84 -6.16
CA ILE A 81 3.80 -2.27 -4.77
C ILE A 81 3.70 -1.00 -3.91
N LEU A 82 2.65 -0.89 -3.11
CA LEU A 82 2.48 0.22 -2.19
C LEU A 82 2.81 -0.26 -0.77
N LEU A 83 3.76 0.42 -0.13
CA LEU A 83 4.22 0.11 1.21
C LEU A 83 3.66 1.15 2.15
N ASP A 84 2.85 0.70 3.11
CA ASP A 84 2.27 1.57 4.14
C ASP A 84 3.25 1.69 5.30
N CYS A 85 3.90 2.86 5.43
CA CYS A 85 4.79 3.21 6.52
C CYS A 85 4.13 4.14 7.54
N SER A 86 2.79 4.26 7.52
CA SER A 86 2.04 5.18 8.35
C SER A 86 2.11 4.81 9.83
N ASN A 87 2.24 5.84 10.66
CA ASN A 87 2.24 5.71 12.12
C ASN A 87 1.11 6.56 12.73
N ALA A 88 1.10 6.75 14.05
CA ALA A 88 0.05 7.49 14.72
C ALA A 88 0.06 9.00 14.39
N ALA A 89 1.22 9.54 14.01
CA ALA A 89 1.42 10.96 13.75
C ALA A 89 1.30 11.30 12.26
N ASN A 90 1.87 10.47 11.38
CA ASN A 90 2.00 10.78 9.96
C ASN A 90 1.51 9.61 9.10
N SER A 91 0.87 9.93 7.97
CA SER A 91 0.57 8.95 6.93
C SER A 91 1.59 9.05 5.82
N VAL A 92 2.31 7.95 5.62
CA VAL A 92 3.43 7.88 4.69
C VAL A 92 3.33 6.59 3.93
N PHE A 93 3.33 6.70 2.61
CA PHE A 93 3.31 5.57 1.71
C PHE A 93 4.53 5.63 0.80
N TYR A 94 5.06 4.48 0.43
CA TYR A 94 6.11 4.36 -0.56
C TYR A 94 5.59 3.54 -1.74
N LEU A 95 5.58 4.14 -2.92
CA LEU A 95 5.29 3.45 -4.17
C LEU A 95 6.60 2.83 -4.69
N ALA A 96 6.67 1.50 -4.67
CA ALA A 96 7.78 0.73 -5.18
C ALA A 96 7.44 0.09 -6.54
N THR A 97 8.35 0.25 -7.50
CA THR A 97 8.24 -0.29 -8.86
C THR A 97 9.55 -0.93 -9.29
N PHE A 98 9.47 -2.07 -9.96
CA PHE A 98 10.65 -2.74 -10.52
C PHE A 98 11.27 -1.95 -11.67
N LYS A 99 12.59 -1.78 -11.64
CA LYS A 99 13.33 -1.14 -12.74
C LYS A 99 13.50 -2.09 -13.90
N ASN A 100 13.33 -1.62 -15.13
CA ASN A 100 13.61 -2.38 -16.37
C ASN A 100 12.96 -3.78 -16.41
N ASN A 101 11.79 -3.95 -15.80
CA ASN A 101 11.11 -5.25 -15.65
C ASN A 101 11.96 -6.33 -14.96
N SER A 102 12.92 -5.93 -14.12
CA SER A 102 13.80 -6.81 -13.35
C SER A 102 13.32 -6.89 -11.90
N LEU A 103 13.10 -8.12 -11.40
CA LEU A 103 12.76 -8.38 -9.99
C LEU A 103 13.96 -8.28 -9.05
N ARG A 104 14.99 -7.49 -9.39
CA ARG A 104 16.20 -7.32 -8.57
C ARG A 104 16.37 -5.92 -8.03
N GLU A 105 15.79 -4.92 -8.69
CA GLU A 105 15.97 -3.52 -8.34
C GLU A 105 14.64 -2.79 -8.28
N LEU A 106 14.49 -1.95 -7.26
CA LEU A 106 13.31 -1.13 -7.03
C LEU A 106 13.65 0.35 -7.20
N SER A 107 12.78 1.04 -7.91
CA SER A 107 12.57 2.48 -7.78
C SER A 107 11.51 2.68 -6.69
N VAL A 108 11.74 3.63 -5.79
CA VAL A 108 10.79 3.94 -4.72
C VAL A 108 10.54 5.43 -4.69
N ASN A 109 9.28 5.80 -4.59
CA ASN A 109 8.84 7.17 -4.48
C ASN A 109 7.96 7.35 -3.23
N LYS A 110 8.23 8.42 -2.48
CA LYS A 110 7.57 8.71 -1.19
C LYS A 110 6.33 9.57 -1.42
N ILE A 111 5.23 9.18 -0.81
CA ILE A 111 3.97 9.92 -0.80
C ILE A 111 3.66 10.26 0.66
N THR A 112 3.63 11.54 0.98
CA THR A 112 3.34 12.04 2.33
C THR A 112 2.00 12.74 2.35
N PHE A 113 1.26 12.53 3.43
CA PHE A 113 -0.01 13.21 3.67
C PHE A 113 0.09 13.96 5.00
N ASP A 114 -0.53 15.14 5.03
CA ASP A 114 -0.57 15.97 6.24
C ASP A 114 -1.44 15.35 7.33
N GLU A 115 -2.38 14.48 6.93
CA GLU A 115 -3.41 13.94 7.80
C GLU A 115 -3.50 12.42 7.75
N LYS A 116 -4.30 11.87 8.67
CA LYS A 116 -4.56 10.44 8.72
C LYS A 116 -5.25 9.99 7.43
N THR A 117 -4.53 9.19 6.67
CA THR A 117 -4.88 8.80 5.31
C THR A 117 -4.74 7.30 5.16
N THR A 118 -5.72 6.68 4.51
CA THR A 118 -5.75 5.24 4.23
C THR A 118 -5.93 5.00 2.74
N LEU A 119 -5.37 3.92 2.21
CA LEU A 119 -5.66 3.47 0.85
C LEU A 119 -7.15 3.18 0.71
N TYR A 120 -7.79 3.70 -0.34
CA TYR A 120 -9.20 3.49 -0.61
C TYR A 120 -9.42 2.08 -1.18
N GLU A 121 -10.40 1.34 -0.66
CA GLU A 121 -10.61 -0.09 -0.93
C GLU A 121 -10.78 -0.41 -2.42
N ASN A 122 -11.30 0.53 -3.22
CA ASN A 122 -11.54 0.35 -4.65
C ASN A 122 -10.44 0.92 -5.56
N SER A 123 -9.23 1.08 -5.04
CA SER A 123 -8.08 1.55 -5.81
C SER A 123 -7.50 0.43 -6.70
N PHE A 124 -8.20 0.09 -7.78
CA PHE A 124 -7.82 -0.95 -8.75
C PHE A 124 -7.53 -0.39 -10.15
N SER A 125 -6.83 0.74 -10.22
CA SER A 125 -6.46 1.37 -11.49
C SER A 125 -4.95 1.28 -11.72
N ASP A 126 -4.57 1.02 -12.97
CA ASP A 126 -3.16 1.02 -13.41
C ASP A 126 -2.58 2.43 -13.53
N ARG A 127 -3.40 3.48 -13.37
CA ARG A 127 -2.97 4.87 -13.50
C ARG A 127 -3.13 5.68 -12.23
N VAL A 128 -4.14 5.40 -11.41
CA VAL A 128 -4.49 6.25 -10.27
C VAL A 128 -4.67 5.41 -9.02
N LEU A 129 -4.02 5.83 -7.93
CA LEU A 129 -4.34 5.35 -6.60
C LEU A 129 -5.27 6.32 -5.89
N LEU A 130 -6.30 5.79 -5.24
CA LEU A 130 -7.21 6.59 -4.43
C LEU A 130 -6.86 6.44 -2.96
N PHE A 131 -6.81 7.57 -2.27
CA PHE A 131 -6.58 7.66 -0.84
C PHE A 131 -7.75 8.39 -0.19
N LEU A 132 -8.11 7.93 1.01
CA LEU A 132 -9.12 8.55 1.84
C LEU A 132 -8.45 9.18 3.05
N GLU A 133 -8.50 10.49 3.09
CA GLU A 133 -8.07 11.31 4.21
C GLU A 133 -9.28 11.66 5.07
N ARG A 134 -9.20 11.40 6.38
CA ARG A 134 -10.32 11.60 7.31
C ARG A 134 -9.93 12.52 8.45
N ARG A 135 -10.71 13.58 8.62
CA ARG A 135 -10.74 14.42 9.83
C ARG A 135 -12.08 14.30 10.53
N THR A 136 -12.18 14.90 11.71
CA THR A 136 -13.42 15.01 12.49
C THR A 136 -14.54 15.70 11.71
N PHE A 137 -14.22 16.62 10.80
CA PHE A 137 -15.20 17.51 10.16
C PHE A 137 -15.36 17.32 8.65
N TYR A 138 -14.42 16.62 8.00
CA TYR A 138 -14.50 16.35 6.57
C TYR A 138 -13.87 15.00 6.22
N GLU A 139 -14.30 14.45 5.10
CA GLU A 139 -13.65 13.36 4.39
C GLU A 139 -13.17 13.87 3.04
N LYS A 140 -11.96 13.50 2.66
CA LYS A 140 -11.33 13.93 1.42
C LYS A 140 -10.81 12.73 0.65
N ILE A 141 -11.17 12.66 -0.63
CA ILE A 141 -10.64 11.68 -1.57
C ILE A 141 -9.51 12.34 -2.36
N LEU A 142 -8.33 11.75 -2.26
CA LEU A 142 -7.14 12.14 -2.98
C LEU A 142 -6.86 11.12 -4.07
N SER A 143 -6.46 11.58 -5.25
CA SER A 143 -5.96 10.77 -6.34
C SER A 143 -4.46 10.97 -6.46
N PHE A 144 -3.73 9.88 -6.64
CA PHE A 144 -2.32 9.91 -6.94
C PHE A 144 -2.10 9.31 -8.33
N ASP A 145 -1.62 10.13 -9.28
CA ASP A 145 -1.28 9.67 -10.63
C ASP A 145 0.08 8.95 -10.59
N LEU A 146 0.08 7.68 -10.99
CA LEU A 146 1.21 6.77 -10.96
C LEU A 146 2.27 7.07 -12.02
N ILE A 147 1.91 7.82 -13.06
CA ILE A 147 2.80 8.19 -14.17
C ILE A 147 3.41 9.57 -13.86
N GLU A 148 2.56 10.54 -13.58
CA GLU A 148 2.99 11.93 -13.35
C GLU A 148 3.58 12.13 -11.94
N ASN A 149 3.38 11.16 -11.04
CA ASN A 149 3.81 11.25 -9.65
C ASN A 149 3.24 12.51 -8.96
N THR A 150 1.94 12.72 -9.12
CA THR A 150 1.25 13.89 -8.57
C THR A 150 0.08 13.48 -7.70
N LEU A 151 -0.08 14.17 -6.58
CA LEU A 151 -1.21 14.00 -5.67
C LEU A 151 -2.19 15.16 -5.88
N LYS A 152 -3.47 14.83 -6.08
CA LYS A 152 -4.54 15.80 -6.30
C LYS A 152 -5.74 15.50 -5.40
N THR A 153 -6.49 16.53 -5.05
CA THR A 153 -7.79 16.39 -4.42
C THR A 153 -8.87 16.19 -5.47
N GLU A 154 -9.62 15.09 -5.40
CA GLU A 154 -10.76 14.85 -6.30
C GLU A 154 -12.07 15.33 -5.70
N PHE A 155 -12.25 15.06 -4.40
CA PHE A 155 -13.49 15.38 -3.72
C PHE A 155 -13.23 15.65 -2.25
N GLU A 156 -13.92 16.64 -1.70
CA GLU A 156 -13.95 16.92 -0.28
C GLU A 156 -15.42 17.07 0.14
N ARG A 157 -15.78 16.37 1.21
CA ARG A 157 -17.12 16.43 1.76
C ARG A 157 -17.06 16.77 3.24
N PRO A 158 -17.77 17.82 3.68
CA PRO A 158 -17.95 18.04 5.10
C PRO A 158 -18.82 16.90 5.66
N ILE A 159 -18.39 16.34 6.78
CA ILE A 159 -19.15 15.32 7.52
C ILE A 159 -20.37 15.99 8.18
N ILE A 160 -20.24 17.25 8.59
CA ILE A 160 -21.34 18.06 9.10
C ILE A 160 -22.06 18.73 7.93
N LYS A 161 -23.34 18.40 7.71
CA LYS A 161 -24.18 19.08 6.72
C LYS A 161 -24.31 20.57 7.07
N SER A 162 -23.98 21.44 6.13
CA SER A 162 -24.04 22.91 6.24
C SER A 162 -25.43 23.50 6.54
N ASN A 163 -26.48 22.68 6.65
CA ASN A 163 -27.84 23.14 6.98
C ASN A 163 -28.17 23.15 8.48
N ASN A 164 -27.24 22.77 9.37
CA ASN A 164 -27.43 22.92 10.82
C ASN A 164 -26.63 24.10 11.35
N THR A 165 -27.17 25.31 11.15
CA THR A 165 -26.72 26.59 11.74
C THR A 165 -26.86 26.66 13.28
N LYS A 166 -27.00 25.53 13.97
CA LYS A 166 -27.09 25.43 15.43
C LYS A 166 -26.14 24.35 15.96
N TYR A 167 -24.86 24.49 15.70
CA TYR A 167 -23.86 23.79 16.51
C TYR A 167 -23.51 24.68 17.70
N PHE A 168 -23.97 24.31 18.90
CA PHE A 168 -23.43 24.84 20.14
C PHE A 168 -22.04 24.24 20.35
N SER A 169 -21.00 24.87 19.82
CA SER A 169 -19.63 24.56 20.19
C SER A 169 -19.36 25.13 21.58
N LYS A 170 -19.19 24.25 22.58
CA LYS A 170 -18.58 24.64 23.86
C LYS A 170 -17.10 24.26 23.78
N VAL A 171 -16.23 25.26 23.68
CA VAL A 171 -14.79 25.04 23.88
C VAL A 171 -14.58 24.73 25.35
N ILE A 172 -14.01 23.57 25.64
CA ILE A 172 -13.44 23.27 26.96
C ILE A 172 -11.93 23.27 26.74
N TRP A 173 -11.25 24.30 27.23
CA TRP A 173 -9.81 24.20 27.48
C TRP A 173 -9.64 23.51 28.83
N THR A 174 -8.54 22.79 29.00
CA THR A 174 -7.97 22.43 30.32
C THR A 174 -6.52 22.83 30.32
#